data_AF-A0A8H7PPI1-F1
#
_entry.id   AF-A0A8H7PPI1-F1
#
_cell.length_a   1.000
_cell.length_b   1.000
_cell.length_c   1.000
_cell.angle_alpha   90.00
_cell.angle_beta   90.00
_cell.angle_gamma   90.00
#
_symmetry.space_group_name_H-M   'P 1'
#
loop_
_entity.id
_entity.type
_entity.pdbx_description
1 polymer ?
#
loop_
_entity_poly.entity_id
_entity_poly.type
_entity_poly.pdbx_seq_one_letter_code
_entity_poly.pdbx_strand_id
1 'polypeptide(L)'
;MAPPTVKRRTWNEIPLNTTLFHKKSRHLKYSIFLHSVLISRMRVIESVMMSERSTTTSLVEAERDALPSYLRVLPDFREILCITHGCCYTIQNLSRHLFEKHQLKSRERQRFQSSCHLNGIATSSTDVVQPRDGTKEIRGLPVLLGFLCHFSKCDFRSTNIDEIQKHYNKEHQWKVASKGAMPWKEAYMQSLFQQNQCRQYFAVILADQVHQSSNPQYIYPRGNAPNNSPISTPPPVLDNALDQIMERYQRVGLIEVQSQPQRDTVEDARHVSELTPWMKRTSIQ
;
A
#
# COMPACT_ATOMS: atom_id res chain seq x y z
N MET A 1 -41.37 -19.36 21.97
CA MET A 1 -41.03 -18.58 23.19
C MET A 1 -41.05 -17.11 22.82
N ALA A 2 -42.08 -16.38 23.26
CA ALA A 2 -42.27 -14.97 22.95
C ALA A 2 -41.66 -14.08 24.06
N PRO A 3 -41.06 -12.92 23.74
CA PRO A 3 -40.49 -12.03 24.75
C PRO A 3 -41.55 -11.13 25.40
N PRO A 4 -41.40 -10.75 26.68
CA PRO A 4 -42.37 -9.92 27.39
C PRO A 4 -42.23 -8.44 27.05
N THR A 5 -43.37 -7.82 26.73
CA THR A 5 -43.59 -6.38 26.52
C THR A 5 -43.49 -5.58 27.82
N VAL A 6 -42.59 -4.59 27.86
CA VAL A 6 -42.40 -3.64 28.96
C VAL A 6 -43.36 -2.44 28.80
N LYS A 7 -44.19 -2.19 29.81
CA LYS A 7 -45.14 -1.06 29.89
C LYS A 7 -44.41 0.25 30.23
N ARG A 8 -44.59 1.29 29.40
CA ARG A 8 -44.14 2.68 29.68
C ARG A 8 -45.03 3.33 30.74
N ARG A 9 -44.42 3.96 31.74
CA ARG A 9 -45.09 4.86 32.71
C ARG A 9 -45.13 6.28 32.13
N THR A 10 -46.34 6.84 32.07
CA THR A 10 -46.63 8.24 31.79
C THR A 10 -46.37 9.09 33.03
N TRP A 11 -45.69 10.22 32.86
CA TRP A 11 -45.48 11.23 33.91
C TRP A 11 -46.68 12.18 33.95
N ASN A 12 -47.21 12.38 35.15
CA ASN A 12 -48.34 13.24 35.46
C ASN A 12 -47.96 14.73 35.39
N GLU A 13 -48.87 15.52 34.82
CA GLU A 13 -48.86 16.98 34.81
C GLU A 13 -49.11 17.55 36.22
N ILE A 14 -48.36 18.59 36.58
CA ILE A 14 -48.51 19.35 37.83
C ILE A 14 -49.36 20.59 37.53
N PRO A 15 -50.44 20.87 38.27
CA PRO A 15 -51.24 22.07 38.09
C PRO A 15 -50.56 23.26 38.78
N LEU A 16 -50.32 24.33 38.02
CA LEU A 16 -49.97 25.64 38.57
C LEU A 16 -51.26 26.40 38.86
N ASN A 17 -51.47 26.72 40.14
CA ASN A 17 -52.56 27.55 40.59
C ASN A 17 -52.02 28.50 41.65
N THR A 18 -51.88 29.79 41.36
CA THR A 18 -52.21 30.84 42.35
C THR A 18 -52.31 32.23 41.75
N THR A 19 -53.28 32.93 42.31
CA THR A 19 -53.90 34.20 41.99
C THR A 19 -53.17 35.42 42.56
N LEU A 20 -53.40 36.55 41.89
CA LEU A 20 -53.62 37.91 42.43
C LEU A 20 -52.81 38.38 43.65
N PHE A 21 -51.98 39.41 43.44
CA PHE A 21 -51.84 40.52 44.38
C PHE A 21 -51.63 41.84 43.65
N HIS A 22 -52.53 42.79 43.91
CA HIS A 22 -52.51 44.16 43.39
C HIS A 22 -52.17 45.13 44.53
N LYS A 23 -51.46 46.21 44.19
CA LYS A 23 -51.27 47.49 44.90
C LYS A 23 -50.24 47.56 46.05
N LYS A 24 -49.12 48.20 45.73
CA LYS A 24 -48.40 49.31 46.42
C LYS A 24 -47.02 49.41 45.75
N SER A 25 -46.32 50.51 45.64
CA SER A 25 -46.54 51.91 45.93
C SER A 25 -45.41 52.63 45.19
N ARG A 26 -45.67 53.85 44.71
CA ARG A 26 -44.77 54.60 43.83
C ARG A 26 -43.55 55.11 44.61
N HIS A 27 -42.49 54.31 44.76
CA HIS A 27 -41.17 54.81 45.22
C HIS A 27 -39.94 54.02 44.72
N LEU A 28 -40.13 53.00 43.86
CA LEU A 28 -39.06 52.09 43.40
C LEU A 28 -38.51 52.40 42.00
N LYS A 29 -38.69 53.61 41.45
CA LYS A 29 -38.24 53.92 40.08
C LYS A 29 -36.76 54.31 39.96
N TYR A 30 -36.09 54.69 41.07
CA TYR A 30 -34.67 55.08 41.03
C TYR A 30 -33.68 53.97 41.43
N SER A 31 -34.12 52.91 42.14
CA SER A 31 -33.26 51.78 42.52
C SER A 31 -33.12 50.72 41.41
N ILE A 32 -34.20 50.48 40.65
CA ILE A 32 -34.23 49.48 39.56
C ILE A 32 -33.34 49.89 38.37
N PHE A 33 -33.15 51.20 38.14
CA PHE A 33 -32.34 51.69 37.03
C PHE A 33 -30.83 51.46 37.25
N LEU A 34 -30.33 51.58 38.47
CA LEU A 34 -28.91 51.33 38.79
C LEU A 34 -28.57 49.82 38.81
N HIS A 35 -29.48 48.97 39.29
CA HIS A 35 -29.30 47.51 39.22
C HIS A 35 -29.36 46.98 37.77
N SER A 36 -30.22 47.53 36.92
CA SER A 36 -30.33 47.18 35.50
C SER A 36 -29.03 47.47 34.71
N VAL A 37 -28.40 48.61 34.97
CA VAL A 37 -27.14 49.02 34.31
C VAL A 37 -25.96 48.19 34.80
N LEU A 38 -25.90 47.84 36.08
CA LEU A 38 -24.85 46.95 36.63
C LEU A 38 -25.00 45.51 36.12
N ILE A 39 -26.22 44.97 36.05
CA ILE A 39 -26.47 43.62 35.49
C ILE A 39 -26.14 43.57 33.99
N SER A 40 -26.44 44.63 33.23
CA SER A 40 -26.07 44.71 31.80
C SER A 40 -24.56 44.80 31.60
N ARG A 41 -23.82 45.51 32.45
CA ARG A 41 -22.35 45.56 32.36
C ARG A 41 -21.67 44.26 32.76
N MET A 42 -22.19 43.52 33.74
CA MET A 42 -21.65 42.20 34.10
C MET A 42 -21.86 41.15 32.99
N ARG A 43 -23.00 41.17 32.28
CA ARG A 43 -23.24 40.27 31.14
C ARG A 43 -22.29 40.51 29.96
N VAL A 44 -21.89 41.76 29.72
CA VAL A 44 -20.92 42.09 28.65
C VAL A 44 -19.52 41.59 29.01
N ILE A 45 -19.11 41.67 30.28
CA ILE A 45 -17.80 41.17 30.73
C ILE A 45 -17.74 39.63 30.71
N GLU A 46 -18.81 38.93 31.11
CA GLU A 46 -18.90 37.46 30.98
C GLU A 46 -18.88 37.02 29.51
N SER A 47 -19.56 37.73 28.61
CA SER A 47 -19.56 37.40 27.17
C SER A 47 -18.17 37.51 26.53
N VAL A 48 -17.34 38.46 26.97
CA VAL A 48 -15.96 38.62 26.47
C VAL A 48 -15.04 37.54 27.03
N MET A 49 -15.14 37.23 28.33
CA MET A 49 -14.31 36.17 28.94
C MET A 49 -14.69 34.74 28.53
N MET A 50 -15.94 34.49 28.14
CA MET A 50 -16.34 33.19 27.57
C MET A 50 -15.89 33.02 26.10
N SER A 51 -15.74 34.12 25.34
CA SER A 51 -15.31 34.08 23.94
C SER A 51 -13.81 33.76 23.80
N GLU A 52 -12.96 34.26 24.71
CA GLU A 52 -11.51 34.02 24.69
C GLU A 52 -11.11 32.63 25.25
N ARG A 53 -11.93 32.02 26.12
CA ARG A 53 -11.74 30.62 26.56
C ARG A 53 -12.12 29.59 25.49
N SER A 54 -13.08 29.91 24.63
CA SER A 54 -13.50 28.99 23.56
C SER A 54 -12.44 28.85 22.47
N THR A 55 -11.68 29.90 22.16
CA THR A 55 -10.63 29.85 21.13
C THR A 55 -9.36 29.15 21.60
N THR A 56 -8.98 29.32 22.87
CA THR A 56 -7.78 28.68 23.43
C THR A 56 -7.96 27.18 23.68
N THR A 57 -9.17 26.73 24.06
CA THR A 57 -9.45 25.29 24.23
C THR A 57 -9.45 24.55 22.88
N SER A 58 -10.00 25.18 21.84
CA SER A 58 -10.09 24.61 20.48
C SER A 58 -8.71 24.36 19.84
N LEU A 59 -7.74 25.24 20.04
CA LEU A 59 -6.38 25.07 19.48
C LEU A 59 -5.60 23.96 20.19
N VAL A 60 -5.75 23.84 21.51
CA VAL A 60 -5.10 22.78 22.30
C VAL A 60 -5.71 21.41 22.02
N GLU A 61 -6.99 21.33 21.67
CA GLU A 61 -7.65 20.10 21.25
C GLU A 61 -7.21 19.67 19.84
N ALA A 62 -7.10 20.61 18.89
CA ALA A 62 -6.64 20.30 17.54
C ALA A 62 -5.19 19.77 17.50
N GLU A 63 -4.31 20.31 18.34
CA GLU A 63 -2.93 19.82 18.47
C GLU A 63 -2.87 18.43 19.15
N ARG A 64 -3.90 18.07 19.93
CA ARG A 64 -3.96 16.76 20.57
C ARG A 64 -4.33 15.62 19.62
N ASP A 65 -4.96 15.90 18.50
CA ASP A 65 -5.35 14.86 17.55
C ASP A 65 -4.36 14.68 16.40
N ALA A 66 -3.36 15.55 16.28
CA ALA A 66 -2.34 15.46 15.24
C ALA A 66 -1.54 14.15 15.32
N LEU A 67 -1.40 13.48 14.17
CA LEU A 67 -0.51 12.34 14.03
C LEU A 67 0.95 12.80 14.13
N PRO A 68 1.86 11.99 14.72
CA PRO A 68 3.28 12.29 14.74
C PRO A 68 3.84 12.44 13.33
N SER A 69 4.85 13.29 13.15
CA SER A 69 5.45 13.58 11.83
C SER A 69 6.04 12.37 11.11
N TYR A 70 6.37 11.29 11.84
CA TYR A 70 6.85 10.04 11.28
C TYR A 70 5.73 9.10 10.81
N LEU A 71 4.46 9.40 11.10
CA LEU A 71 3.31 8.66 10.61
C LEU A 71 2.58 9.45 9.53
N ARG A 72 2.22 8.77 8.45
CA ARG A 72 1.42 9.32 7.36
C ARG A 72 0.30 8.36 7.01
N VAL A 73 -0.91 8.88 6.94
CA VAL A 73 -2.06 8.11 6.44
C VAL A 73 -2.00 8.06 4.92
N LEU A 74 -2.16 6.85 4.37
CA LEU A 74 -2.31 6.57 2.94
C LEU A 74 -3.75 6.12 2.67
N PRO A 75 -4.68 7.06 2.44
CA PRO A 75 -6.11 6.73 2.36
C PRO A 75 -6.45 5.79 1.21
N ASP A 76 -5.79 5.96 0.06
CA ASP A 76 -6.01 5.14 -1.15
C ASP A 76 -5.71 3.66 -0.93
N PHE A 77 -4.74 3.37 -0.06
CA PHE A 77 -4.33 2.00 0.29
C PHE A 77 -4.94 1.54 1.62
N ARG A 78 -5.61 2.46 2.34
CA ARG A 78 -6.16 2.28 3.69
C ARG A 78 -5.11 1.85 4.70
N GLU A 79 -3.93 2.45 4.64
CA GLU A 79 -2.81 2.09 5.51
C GLU A 79 -2.14 3.29 6.17
N ILE A 80 -1.28 3.01 7.15
CA ILE A 80 -0.46 4.02 7.83
C ILE A 80 1.00 3.73 7.53
N LEU A 81 1.65 4.65 6.83
CA LEU A 81 3.09 4.62 6.56
C LEU A 81 3.86 5.18 7.75
N CYS A 82 4.79 4.39 8.27
CA CYS A 82 5.87 4.91 9.10
C CYS A 82 7.03 5.34 8.19
N ILE A 83 7.23 6.66 8.06
CA ILE A 83 8.25 7.26 7.20
C ILE A 83 9.65 6.91 7.69
N THR A 84 9.87 6.87 9.00
CA THR A 84 11.18 6.57 9.60
C THR A 84 11.66 5.15 9.27
N HIS A 85 10.73 4.19 9.19
CA HIS A 85 11.04 2.78 8.99
C HIS A 85 10.73 2.27 7.58
N GLY A 86 10.07 3.08 6.76
CA GLY A 86 9.68 2.74 5.40
C GLY A 86 8.79 1.49 5.32
N CYS A 87 7.75 1.46 6.15
CA CYS A 87 6.79 0.35 6.23
C CYS A 87 5.37 0.86 6.40
N CYS A 88 4.40 0.16 5.81
CA CYS A 88 2.99 0.36 6.10
C CYS A 88 2.47 -0.58 7.19
N TYR A 89 1.44 -0.11 7.89
CA TYR A 89 0.79 -0.82 8.98
C TYR A 89 -0.73 -0.65 8.92
N THR A 90 -1.42 -1.74 9.25
CA THR A 90 -2.85 -1.74 9.60
C THR A 90 -3.05 -1.36 11.07
N ILE A 91 -4.30 -1.09 11.47
CA ILE A 91 -4.61 -0.70 12.86
C ILE A 91 -4.15 -1.78 13.86
N GLN A 92 -4.33 -3.06 13.53
CA GLN A 92 -3.94 -4.18 14.41
C GLN A 92 -2.43 -4.24 14.67
N ASN A 93 -1.62 -3.98 13.63
CA ASN A 93 -0.17 -4.13 13.71
C ASN A 93 0.55 -2.84 14.12
N LEU A 94 -0.12 -1.69 14.01
CA LEU A 94 0.45 -0.38 14.35
C LEU A 94 0.90 -0.31 15.81
N SER A 95 0.07 -0.74 16.77
CA SER A 95 0.41 -0.62 18.20
C SER A 95 1.69 -1.38 18.57
N ARG A 96 1.85 -2.58 18.01
CA ARG A 96 3.08 -3.37 18.17
C ARG A 96 4.29 -2.63 17.61
N HIS A 97 4.17 -2.09 16.39
CA HIS A 97 5.24 -1.30 15.78
C HIS A 97 5.62 -0.07 16.62
N LEU A 98 4.63 0.72 17.06
CA LEU A 98 4.85 1.90 17.89
C LEU A 98 5.53 1.58 19.22
N PHE A 99 5.25 0.41 19.79
CA PHE A 99 5.95 -0.08 20.98
C PHE A 99 7.38 -0.50 20.67
N GLU A 100 7.58 -1.40 19.70
CA GLU A 100 8.90 -2.01 19.45
C GLU A 100 9.91 -1.05 18.81
N LYS A 101 9.44 -0.13 17.97
CA LYS A 101 10.30 0.74 17.15
C LYS A 101 10.35 2.19 17.61
N HIS A 102 9.25 2.69 18.18
CA HIS A 102 9.17 4.06 18.70
C HIS A 102 9.12 4.13 20.23
N GLN A 103 9.12 2.99 20.93
CA GLN A 103 9.13 2.90 22.40
C GLN A 103 8.01 3.69 23.08
N LEU A 104 6.89 3.90 22.39
CA LEU A 104 5.75 4.66 22.92
C LEU A 104 5.08 3.90 24.06
N LYS A 105 4.60 4.64 25.07
CA LYS A 105 3.89 4.04 26.22
C LYS A 105 2.46 3.66 25.84
N SER A 106 1.85 2.74 26.59
CA SER A 106 0.50 2.21 26.31
C SER A 106 -0.55 3.32 26.10
N ARG A 107 -0.54 4.34 26.96
CA ARG A 107 -1.48 5.49 26.88
C ARG A 107 -1.34 6.28 25.58
N GLU A 108 -0.12 6.49 25.10
CA GLU A 108 0.14 7.23 23.85
C GLU A 108 -0.29 6.39 22.64
N ARG A 109 0.00 5.08 22.66
CA ARG A 109 -0.43 4.16 21.60
C ARG A 109 -1.96 4.10 21.49
N GLN A 110 -2.67 4.01 22.62
CA GLN A 110 -4.13 4.04 22.65
C GLN A 110 -4.67 5.35 22.08
N ARG A 111 -4.08 6.50 22.44
CA ARG A 111 -4.47 7.79 21.88
C ARG A 111 -4.37 7.81 20.36
N PHE A 112 -3.30 7.27 19.77
CA PHE A 112 -3.17 7.20 18.31
C PHE A 112 -4.19 6.24 17.68
N GLN A 113 -4.42 5.07 18.29
CA GLN A 113 -5.41 4.11 17.79
C GLN A 113 -6.85 4.65 17.82
N SER A 114 -7.15 5.56 18.75
CA SER A 114 -8.46 6.23 18.85
C SER A 114 -8.55 7.53 18.05
N SER A 115 -7.48 7.92 17.33
CA SER A 115 -7.48 9.15 16.53
C SER A 115 -8.47 9.05 15.37
N CYS A 116 -9.23 10.12 15.16
CA CYS A 116 -10.18 10.23 14.04
C CYS A 116 -9.47 10.16 12.67
N HIS A 117 -8.18 10.46 12.59
CA HIS A 117 -7.38 10.32 11.37
C HIS A 117 -7.23 8.87 10.91
N LEU A 118 -7.46 7.90 11.79
CA LEU A 118 -7.40 6.47 11.45
C LEU A 118 -8.76 5.91 11.01
N ASN A 119 -9.78 6.75 10.92
CA ASN A 119 -11.08 6.35 10.38
C ASN A 119 -10.92 5.92 8.91
N GLY A 120 -11.38 4.71 8.60
CA GLY A 120 -11.31 4.14 7.25
C GLY A 120 -10.03 3.35 6.94
N ILE A 121 -9.03 3.37 7.84
CA ILE A 121 -7.83 2.52 7.71
C ILE A 121 -8.20 1.05 7.87
N ALA A 122 -7.49 0.20 7.13
CA ALA A 122 -7.60 -1.25 7.19
C ALA A 122 -7.31 -1.75 8.59
N THR A 123 -8.19 -2.63 9.08
CA THR A 123 -7.99 -3.30 10.37
C THR A 123 -6.99 -4.43 10.22
N SER A 124 -7.10 -5.20 9.14
CA SER A 124 -6.27 -6.38 8.83
C SER A 124 -5.67 -6.29 7.43
N SER A 125 -4.68 -7.15 7.13
CA SER A 125 -3.99 -7.15 5.83
C SER A 125 -4.91 -7.52 4.66
N THR A 126 -6.02 -8.23 4.91
CA THR A 126 -6.99 -8.58 3.87
C THR A 126 -7.86 -7.40 3.44
N ASP A 127 -7.94 -6.34 4.26
CA ASP A 127 -8.72 -5.13 3.98
C ASP A 127 -7.91 -4.07 3.22
N VAL A 128 -6.63 -4.33 2.99
CA VAL A 128 -5.68 -3.42 2.34
C VAL A 128 -5.88 -3.44 0.84
N VAL A 129 -5.98 -2.24 0.26
CA VAL A 129 -6.11 -2.09 -1.19
C VAL A 129 -4.72 -2.20 -1.81
N GLN A 130 -4.52 -3.24 -2.63
CA GLN A 130 -3.22 -3.48 -3.25
C GLN A 130 -2.93 -2.47 -4.36
N PRO A 131 -1.73 -1.85 -4.38
CA PRO A 131 -1.33 -0.96 -5.45
C PRO A 131 -1.23 -1.72 -6.78
N ARG A 132 -1.62 -1.06 -7.86
CA ARG A 132 -1.43 -1.58 -9.21
C ARG A 132 -0.01 -1.29 -9.70
N ASP A 133 0.47 -2.11 -10.62
CA ASP A 133 1.72 -1.85 -11.33
C ASP A 133 1.61 -0.55 -12.15
N GLY A 134 2.71 0.20 -12.23
CA GLY A 134 2.76 1.50 -12.90
C GLY A 134 2.18 2.65 -12.08
N THR A 135 1.92 2.44 -10.78
CA THR A 135 1.57 3.53 -9.87
C THR A 135 2.79 4.42 -9.61
N LYS A 136 2.57 5.70 -9.27
CA LYS A 136 3.65 6.57 -8.83
C LYS A 136 4.23 6.03 -7.53
N GLU A 137 5.53 6.21 -7.34
CA GLU A 137 6.18 5.83 -6.08
C GLU A 137 5.49 6.47 -4.86
N ILE A 138 5.35 5.68 -3.81
CA ILE A 138 4.84 6.14 -2.52
C ILE A 138 6.03 6.69 -1.75
N ARG A 139 6.06 8.02 -1.58
CA ARG A 139 7.15 8.71 -0.87
C ARG A 139 7.25 8.24 0.58
N GLY A 140 8.44 7.76 0.95
CA GLY A 140 8.76 7.24 2.27
C GLY A 140 8.84 5.72 2.33
N LEU A 141 8.41 4.99 1.29
CA LEU A 141 8.70 3.58 1.14
C LEU A 141 10.03 3.37 0.39
N PRO A 142 10.81 2.33 0.74
CA PRO A 142 12.03 2.00 0.04
C PRO A 142 11.72 1.54 -1.39
N VAL A 143 12.44 2.09 -2.36
CA VAL A 143 12.44 1.64 -3.75
C VAL A 143 13.54 0.62 -3.94
N LEU A 144 13.20 -0.54 -4.50
CA LEU A 144 14.12 -1.63 -4.78
C LEU A 144 14.17 -1.86 -6.28
N LEU A 145 15.34 -2.16 -6.82
CA LEU A 145 15.44 -2.73 -8.16
C LEU A 145 15.04 -4.21 -8.10
N GLY A 146 14.27 -4.67 -9.08
CA GLY A 146 14.02 -6.08 -9.26
C GLY A 146 13.46 -6.41 -10.62
N PHE A 147 12.77 -7.54 -10.72
CA PHE A 147 12.48 -8.21 -11.96
C PHE A 147 11.01 -8.64 -12.02
N LEU A 148 10.37 -8.35 -13.15
CA LEU A 148 9.02 -8.76 -13.49
C LEU A 148 9.07 -9.87 -14.53
N CYS A 149 8.22 -10.88 -14.34
CA CYS A 149 7.96 -11.84 -15.41
C CYS A 149 7.26 -11.14 -16.59
N HIS A 150 7.81 -11.29 -17.79
CA HIS A 150 7.26 -10.79 -19.04
C HIS A 150 6.28 -11.77 -19.70
N PHE A 151 6.21 -13.02 -19.23
CA PHE A 151 5.30 -14.01 -19.82
C PHE A 151 3.83 -13.57 -19.65
N SER A 152 3.03 -13.77 -20.69
CA SER A 152 1.63 -13.34 -20.70
C SER A 152 0.85 -13.96 -19.53
N LYS A 153 0.17 -13.12 -18.73
CA LYS A 153 -0.61 -13.49 -17.54
C LYS A 153 0.20 -14.06 -16.37
N CYS A 154 1.51 -13.81 -16.31
CA CYS A 154 2.32 -14.16 -15.14
C CYS A 154 2.60 -12.92 -14.30
N ASP A 155 2.10 -12.91 -13.06
CA ASP A 155 2.29 -11.79 -12.12
C ASP A 155 3.52 -11.97 -11.20
N PHE A 156 4.34 -12.98 -11.46
CA PHE A 156 5.52 -13.27 -10.66
C PHE A 156 6.55 -12.13 -10.75
N ARG A 157 7.10 -11.79 -9.60
CA ARG A 157 8.01 -10.67 -9.40
C ARG A 157 8.97 -10.99 -8.27
N SER A 158 10.23 -10.61 -8.42
CA SER A 158 11.24 -10.81 -7.37
C SER A 158 12.30 -9.72 -7.43
N THR A 159 12.89 -9.40 -6.29
CA THR A 159 14.10 -8.56 -6.20
C THR A 159 15.39 -9.36 -6.43
N ASN A 160 15.29 -10.69 -6.49
CA ASN A 160 16.41 -11.59 -6.69
C ASN A 160 16.41 -12.19 -8.10
N ILE A 161 17.56 -12.06 -8.78
CA ILE A 161 17.75 -12.58 -10.14
C ILE A 161 17.67 -14.11 -10.20
N ASP A 162 18.15 -14.81 -9.17
CA ASP A 162 18.11 -16.28 -9.12
C ASP A 162 16.68 -16.80 -8.97
N GLU A 163 15.84 -16.07 -8.23
CA GLU A 163 14.44 -16.44 -8.03
C GLU A 163 13.62 -16.26 -9.31
N ILE A 164 13.81 -15.15 -10.03
CA ILE A 164 13.14 -14.95 -11.31
C ILE A 164 13.62 -15.99 -12.33
N GLN A 165 14.92 -16.31 -12.36
CA GLN A 165 15.44 -17.35 -13.24
C GLN A 165 14.86 -18.74 -12.93
N LYS A 166 14.81 -19.13 -11.64
CA LYS A 166 14.18 -20.38 -11.20
C LYS A 166 12.71 -20.43 -11.58
N HIS A 167 11.99 -19.32 -11.39
CA HIS A 167 10.58 -19.20 -11.79
C HIS A 167 10.41 -19.43 -13.29
N TYR A 168 11.22 -18.79 -14.15
CA TYR A 168 11.16 -18.98 -15.60
C TYR A 168 11.42 -20.41 -16.04
N ASN A 169 12.45 -21.04 -15.47
CA ASN A 169 12.80 -22.42 -15.80
C ASN A 169 11.67 -23.37 -15.41
N LYS A 170 11.03 -23.13 -14.26
CA LYS A 170 9.99 -23.99 -13.69
C LYS A 170 8.62 -23.81 -14.35
N GLU A 171 8.15 -22.57 -14.45
CA GLU A 171 6.77 -22.25 -14.85
C GLU A 171 6.63 -21.97 -16.36
N HIS A 172 7.73 -21.60 -17.03
CA HIS A 172 7.73 -21.21 -18.46
C HIS A 172 8.67 -22.06 -19.32
N GLN A 173 9.32 -23.09 -18.76
CA GLN A 173 10.20 -24.02 -19.46
C GLN A 173 11.27 -23.32 -20.32
N TRP A 174 11.76 -22.17 -19.86
CA TRP A 174 12.72 -21.39 -20.63
C TRP A 174 14.04 -22.17 -20.78
N LYS A 175 14.40 -22.50 -22.03
CA LYS A 175 15.67 -23.15 -22.37
C LYS A 175 16.67 -22.05 -22.75
N VAL A 176 17.76 -21.97 -21.98
CA VAL A 176 18.86 -21.00 -22.10
C VAL A 176 19.40 -20.82 -23.53
N ALA A 177 19.19 -21.81 -24.42
CA ALA A 177 19.59 -21.79 -25.82
C ALA A 177 18.82 -20.78 -26.71
N SER A 178 17.76 -20.14 -26.21
CA SER A 178 16.94 -19.20 -26.99
C SER A 178 17.49 -17.77 -26.97
N LYS A 179 18.47 -17.52 -27.86
CA LYS A 179 18.86 -16.20 -28.44
C LYS A 179 18.75 -14.97 -27.53
N GLY A 180 19.69 -14.83 -26.60
CA GLY A 180 20.34 -13.57 -26.21
C GLY A 180 19.56 -12.52 -25.42
N ALA A 181 18.22 -12.52 -25.42
CA ALA A 181 17.43 -11.60 -24.59
C ALA A 181 17.03 -12.27 -23.28
N MET A 182 17.26 -11.59 -22.16
CA MET A 182 16.75 -12.03 -20.87
C MET A 182 15.22 -11.99 -20.91
N PRO A 183 14.52 -13.06 -20.45
CA PRO A 183 13.09 -13.15 -20.65
C PRO A 183 12.29 -12.30 -19.66
N TRP A 184 12.91 -11.73 -18.61
CA TRP A 184 12.30 -10.85 -17.61
C TRP A 184 12.59 -9.38 -17.88
N LYS A 185 11.79 -8.49 -17.27
CA LYS A 185 11.98 -7.04 -17.32
C LYS A 185 12.46 -6.51 -15.98
N GLU A 186 13.48 -5.66 -16.00
CA GLU A 186 13.87 -4.91 -14.79
C GLU A 186 12.84 -3.84 -14.48
N ALA A 187 12.55 -3.63 -13.20
CA ALA A 187 11.62 -2.59 -12.74
C ALA A 187 12.02 -2.07 -11.36
N TYR A 188 11.64 -0.82 -11.10
CA TYR A 188 11.62 -0.29 -9.74
C TYR A 188 10.37 -0.80 -9.03
N MET A 189 10.54 -1.33 -7.83
CA MET A 189 9.47 -1.94 -7.06
C MET A 189 9.42 -1.37 -5.66
N GLN A 190 8.21 -1.27 -5.12
CA GLN A 190 7.97 -1.00 -3.70
C GLN A 190 7.12 -2.12 -3.13
N SER A 191 7.07 -2.21 -1.80
CA SER A 191 6.13 -3.06 -1.09
C SER A 191 5.57 -2.30 0.10
N LEU A 192 4.29 -2.51 0.37
CA LEU A 192 3.63 -1.96 1.55
C LEU A 192 4.15 -2.64 2.84
N PHE A 193 4.52 -3.91 2.77
CA PHE A 193 4.91 -4.72 3.93
C PHE A 193 6.36 -5.20 3.85
N GLN A 194 7.08 -5.18 4.98
CA GLN A 194 8.45 -5.71 5.07
C GLN A 194 8.54 -7.17 5.56
N GLN A 195 7.47 -7.83 5.99
CA GLN A 195 7.58 -9.19 6.55
C GLN A 195 7.66 -10.29 5.49
N ASN A 196 8.61 -11.22 5.67
CA ASN A 196 9.14 -12.14 4.66
C ASN A 196 8.14 -13.07 3.96
N GLN A 197 6.98 -13.38 4.55
CA GLN A 197 6.05 -14.36 3.95
C GLN A 197 4.91 -13.71 3.14
N CYS A 198 4.71 -12.39 3.25
CA CYS A 198 3.64 -11.67 2.56
C CYS A 198 4.14 -10.40 1.84
N ARG A 199 5.43 -10.35 1.47
CA ARG A 199 5.94 -9.23 0.66
C ARG A 199 5.33 -9.29 -0.73
N GLN A 200 4.32 -8.47 -0.95
CA GLN A 200 3.76 -8.22 -2.27
C GLN A 200 4.44 -6.98 -2.84
N TYR A 201 5.23 -7.18 -3.88
CA TYR A 201 5.87 -6.09 -4.60
C TYR A 201 4.90 -5.54 -5.65
N PHE A 202 5.01 -4.25 -5.96
CA PHE A 202 4.36 -3.62 -7.09
C PHE A 202 5.35 -2.73 -7.82
N ALA A 203 5.26 -2.70 -9.15
CA ALA A 203 6.13 -1.89 -9.98
C ALA A 203 5.71 -0.42 -9.93
N VAL A 204 6.68 0.47 -9.78
CA VAL A 204 6.43 1.91 -9.62
C VAL A 204 7.12 2.73 -10.70
N ILE A 205 6.52 3.88 -10.99
CA ILE A 205 7.12 4.93 -11.81
C ILE A 205 7.77 5.94 -10.88
N LEU A 206 9.09 6.11 -11.02
CA LEU A 206 9.84 7.10 -10.26
C LEU A 206 9.44 8.51 -10.70
N ALA A 207 9.21 9.40 -9.74
CA ALA A 207 8.73 10.76 -10.02
C ALA A 207 9.68 11.53 -10.95
N ASP A 208 10.99 11.31 -10.83
CA ASP A 208 12.02 12.00 -11.60
C ASP A 208 12.05 11.57 -13.07
N GLN A 209 11.56 10.37 -13.40
CA GLN A 209 11.53 9.86 -14.77
C GLN A 209 10.33 10.36 -15.58
N VAL A 210 9.28 10.87 -14.92
CA VAL A 210 8.07 11.38 -15.59
C VAL A 210 8.37 12.63 -16.43
N HIS A 211 9.42 13.38 -16.10
CA HIS A 211 9.78 14.60 -16.82
C HIS A 211 10.66 14.38 -18.06
N GLN A 212 11.13 13.15 -18.31
CA GLN A 212 12.09 12.88 -19.40
C GLN A 212 11.56 11.98 -20.52
N SER A 213 10.38 11.37 -20.35
CA SER A 213 9.85 10.37 -21.29
C SER A 213 8.54 10.82 -21.91
N SER A 214 8.59 11.32 -23.16
CA SER A 214 7.41 11.55 -24.01
C SER A 214 6.83 10.25 -24.62
N ASN A 215 7.35 9.07 -24.24
CA ASN A 215 6.89 7.79 -24.77
C ASN A 215 6.68 6.75 -23.64
N PRO A 216 5.42 6.44 -23.25
CA PRO A 216 5.10 5.64 -22.06
C PRO A 216 5.53 4.15 -22.14
N GLN A 217 6.14 3.70 -23.24
CA GLN A 217 6.63 2.32 -23.36
C GLN A 217 8.02 2.07 -22.73
N TYR A 218 8.75 3.12 -22.32
CA TYR A 218 10.10 2.99 -21.77
C TYR A 218 10.19 3.51 -20.33
N ILE A 219 9.44 2.88 -19.42
CA ILE A 219 9.42 3.23 -17.98
C ILE A 219 10.20 2.17 -17.18
N TYR A 220 11.31 1.69 -17.73
CA TYR A 220 12.15 0.69 -17.07
C TYR A 220 13.60 1.15 -17.12
N PRO A 221 14.39 0.93 -16.04
CA PRO A 221 15.82 1.19 -16.08
C PRO A 221 16.43 0.45 -17.26
N ARG A 222 17.32 1.13 -17.98
CA ARG A 222 17.98 0.63 -19.20
C ARG A 222 19.04 -0.43 -18.82
N GLY A 223 18.61 -1.53 -18.21
CA GLY A 223 19.43 -2.70 -17.92
C GLY A 223 19.14 -3.78 -18.94
N ASN A 224 20.18 -4.19 -19.66
CA ASN A 224 20.23 -5.39 -20.52
C ASN A 224 19.70 -5.27 -21.97
N ALA A 225 19.75 -4.09 -22.58
CA ALA A 225 19.97 -4.11 -24.03
C ALA A 225 21.41 -4.63 -24.26
N PRO A 226 21.64 -5.74 -24.98
CA PRO A 226 23.00 -6.15 -25.29
C PRO A 226 23.73 -4.98 -25.97
N ASN A 227 24.96 -4.70 -25.55
CA ASN A 227 25.82 -3.58 -26.02
C ASN A 227 26.12 -3.57 -27.54
N ASN A 228 25.43 -4.40 -28.33
CA ASN A 228 25.57 -4.54 -29.76
C ASN A 228 24.38 -3.97 -30.55
N SER A 229 23.51 -3.15 -29.93
CA SER A 229 22.55 -2.36 -30.72
C SER A 229 23.32 -1.38 -31.61
N PRO A 230 23.18 -1.44 -32.95
CA PRO A 230 23.87 -0.53 -33.84
C PRO A 230 23.52 0.92 -33.47
N ILE A 231 24.57 1.74 -33.34
CA ILE A 231 24.46 3.19 -33.31
C ILE A 231 23.52 3.62 -34.45
N SER A 232 22.47 4.37 -34.11
CA SER A 232 21.49 4.90 -35.06
C SER A 232 22.18 5.71 -36.15
N THR A 233 22.51 5.06 -37.25
CA THR A 233 22.68 5.70 -38.55
C THR A 233 21.28 6.15 -39.01
N PRO A 234 21.12 7.36 -39.57
CA PRO A 234 19.83 7.80 -40.12
C PRO A 234 19.31 6.79 -41.15
N PRO A 235 17.98 6.58 -41.23
CA PRO A 235 17.41 5.48 -41.99
C PRO A 235 17.68 5.65 -43.50
N PRO A 236 18.29 4.65 -44.16
CA PRO A 236 18.22 4.57 -45.60
C PRO A 236 16.81 4.12 -46.02
N VAL A 237 16.40 4.63 -47.18
CA VAL A 237 15.10 4.47 -47.83
C VAL A 237 14.59 3.01 -47.78
N LEU A 238 13.31 2.87 -47.42
CA LEU A 238 12.61 1.67 -46.94
C LEU A 238 12.40 0.56 -47.99
N ASP A 239 12.77 0.75 -49.25
CA ASP A 239 12.27 -0.11 -50.34
C ASP A 239 13.03 -1.42 -50.55
N ASN A 240 14.18 -1.65 -49.91
CA ASN A 240 14.99 -2.87 -50.12
C ASN A 240 15.04 -3.85 -48.92
N ALA A 241 14.34 -3.56 -47.82
CA ALA A 241 14.46 -4.37 -46.59
C ALA A 241 13.67 -5.68 -46.66
N LEU A 242 12.52 -5.69 -47.33
CA LEU A 242 11.67 -6.88 -47.44
C LEU A 242 12.27 -7.94 -48.38
N ASP A 243 12.89 -7.52 -49.49
CA ASP A 243 13.55 -8.44 -50.43
C ASP A 243 14.78 -9.12 -49.81
N GLN A 244 15.56 -8.39 -49.01
CA GLN A 244 16.69 -8.98 -48.27
C GLN A 244 16.26 -9.98 -47.19
N ILE A 245 15.09 -9.76 -46.58
CA ILE A 245 14.52 -10.70 -45.61
C ILE A 245 14.06 -11.97 -46.32
N MET A 246 13.35 -11.86 -47.45
CA MET A 246 12.89 -13.04 -48.21
C MET A 246 14.05 -13.88 -48.76
N GLU A 247 15.11 -13.25 -49.28
CA GLU A 247 16.27 -13.96 -49.82
C GLU A 247 17.04 -14.74 -48.73
N ARG A 248 17.00 -14.25 -47.48
CA ARG A 248 17.60 -14.92 -46.32
C ARG A 248 16.81 -16.17 -45.91
N TYR A 249 15.48 -16.17 -46.05
CA TYR A 249 14.65 -17.34 -45.76
C TYR A 249 14.85 -18.47 -46.79
N GLN A 250 15.01 -18.12 -48.08
CA GLN A 250 15.26 -19.12 -49.13
C GLN A 250 16.62 -19.81 -48.98
N ARG A 251 17.63 -19.09 -48.45
CA ARG A 251 18.99 -19.64 -48.24
C ARG A 251 19.08 -20.64 -47.08
N VAL A 252 18.21 -20.51 -46.07
CA VAL A 252 18.21 -21.40 -44.90
C VAL A 252 17.42 -22.69 -45.17
N GLY A 253 16.39 -22.65 -46.01
CA GLY A 253 15.57 -23.82 -46.36
C GLY A 253 16.28 -24.92 -47.17
N LEU A 254 17.49 -24.67 -47.70
CA LEU A 254 18.26 -25.65 -48.48
C LEU A 254 19.27 -26.45 -47.66
N ILE A 255 19.52 -26.09 -46.39
CA ILE A 255 20.54 -26.75 -45.55
C ILE A 255 19.95 -27.91 -44.73
N GLU A 256 18.62 -28.00 -44.56
CA GLU A 256 17.95 -29.02 -43.74
C GLU A 256 17.77 -30.40 -44.40
N VAL A 257 18.33 -30.65 -45.60
CA VAL A 257 18.17 -31.93 -46.31
C VAL A 257 19.30 -32.95 -46.03
N GLN A 258 20.34 -32.59 -45.26
CA GLN A 258 21.53 -33.47 -45.11
C GLN A 258 21.96 -33.86 -43.69
N SER A 259 21.16 -33.63 -42.66
CA SER A 259 21.48 -34.14 -41.31
C SER A 259 20.61 -35.34 -40.93
N GLN A 260 21.12 -36.55 -41.20
CA GLN A 260 20.60 -37.79 -40.60
C GLN A 260 20.80 -37.75 -39.07
N PRO A 261 19.81 -38.16 -38.27
CA PRO A 261 19.99 -38.31 -36.84
C PRO A 261 20.74 -39.61 -36.53
N GLN A 262 21.98 -39.48 -36.06
CA GLN A 262 22.66 -40.54 -35.31
C GLN A 262 21.85 -40.79 -34.02
N ARG A 263 21.25 -41.97 -33.92
CA ARG A 263 20.62 -42.43 -32.67
C ARG A 263 21.74 -43.00 -31.80
N ASP A 264 22.07 -42.28 -30.72
CA ASP A 264 22.93 -42.80 -29.67
C ASP A 264 22.25 -43.95 -28.94
N THR A 265 23.00 -45.04 -28.83
CA THR A 265 22.69 -46.27 -28.11
C THR A 265 22.47 -45.96 -26.62
N VAL A 266 21.28 -46.26 -26.10
CA VAL A 266 20.97 -46.17 -24.67
C VAL A 266 21.69 -47.33 -23.97
N GLU A 267 22.70 -47.00 -23.15
CA GLU A 267 23.34 -47.96 -22.24
C GLU A 267 22.38 -48.42 -21.14
N ASP A 268 22.54 -49.70 -20.80
CA ASP A 268 21.71 -50.53 -19.93
C ASP A 268 21.41 -49.92 -18.55
N ALA A 269 20.17 -50.13 -18.11
CA ALA A 269 19.69 -49.74 -16.78
C ALA A 269 20.48 -50.48 -15.69
N ARG A 270 21.29 -49.74 -14.92
CA ARG A 270 21.96 -50.28 -13.74
C ARG A 270 20.94 -50.72 -12.69
N HIS A 271 21.11 -51.97 -12.27
CA HIS A 271 20.31 -52.73 -11.32
C HIS A 271 20.16 -52.02 -9.95
N VAL A 272 18.91 -51.90 -9.48
CA VAL A 272 18.49 -51.22 -8.24
C VAL A 272 18.80 -52.08 -7.00
N SER A 273 20.08 -52.38 -6.75
CA SER A 273 20.51 -53.10 -5.54
C SER A 273 21.27 -52.25 -4.51
N GLU A 274 21.43 -50.94 -4.74
CA GLU A 274 22.00 -50.00 -3.78
C GLU A 274 20.93 -49.15 -3.10
N LEU A 275 19.97 -49.82 -2.46
CA LEU A 275 19.09 -49.16 -1.50
C LEU A 275 19.89 -48.76 -0.26
N THR A 276 19.96 -47.46 0.00
CA THR A 276 20.68 -46.86 1.12
C THR A 276 20.22 -47.44 2.48
N PRO A 277 21.14 -47.63 3.46
CA PRO A 277 20.90 -48.36 4.72
C PRO A 277 19.73 -47.91 5.62
N TRP A 278 19.15 -46.73 5.42
CA TRP A 278 18.07 -46.22 6.26
C TRP A 278 16.68 -46.80 5.90
N MET A 279 16.48 -47.32 4.67
CA MET A 279 15.20 -47.94 4.26
C MET A 279 14.94 -49.33 4.86
N LYS A 280 15.94 -49.99 5.46
CA LYS A 280 15.75 -51.29 6.14
C LYS A 280 15.14 -51.18 7.55
N ARG A 281 15.00 -49.96 8.09
CA ARG A 281 14.70 -49.76 9.52
C ARG A 281 13.21 -49.55 9.85
N THR A 282 12.31 -49.52 8.85
CA THR A 282 10.88 -49.24 9.05
C THR A 282 9.96 -50.42 8.71
N SER A 283 10.49 -51.65 8.63
CA SER A 283 9.66 -52.84 8.58
C SER A 283 9.09 -53.11 9.98
N ILE A 284 7.95 -52.48 10.24
CA ILE A 284 7.12 -52.62 11.44
C ILE A 284 6.61 -54.07 11.53
N GLN A 285 6.92 -54.74 12.64
CA GLN A 285 6.21 -55.93 13.12
C GLN A 285 5.01 -55.51 13.96
#